data_AF-A0A9E3F743-F1
#
_entry.id   AF-A0A9E3F743-F1
#
_cell.length_a   1.000
_cell.length_b   1.000
_cell.length_c   1.000
_cell.angle_alpha   90.00
_cell.angle_beta   90.00
_cell.angle_gamma   90.00
#
_symmetry.space_group_name_H-M   'P 1'
#
loop_
_entity.id
_entity.type
_entity.pdbx_description
1 polymer ?
#
loop_
_entity_poly.entity_id
_entity_poly.type
_entity_poly.pdbx_seq_one_letter_code
_entity_poly.pdbx_strand_id
1 'polypeptide(L)'
;MPILYLDHTAKMGGGEVALLNLASALDRARFKPVVVLGSDGPLVSKLRTAGVEAHVMPLDTSVVDTRKDNLGWRSLLKARQIAHCLGYAVRLARWARHRGVAIIHTNSLKADLYGGLAG
;
A
#
# COMPACT_ATOMS: atom_id res chain seq x y z
N MET A 1 6.44 9.34 -15.96
CA MET A 1 6.05 7.96 -15.64
C MET A 1 5.39 7.92 -14.26
N PRO A 2 4.11 7.53 -14.14
CA PRO A 2 3.44 7.40 -12.85
C PRO A 2 3.91 6.17 -12.07
N ILE A 3 4.29 6.37 -10.80
CA ILE A 3 4.77 5.31 -9.89
C ILE A 3 3.86 5.30 -8.67
N LEU A 4 3.32 4.13 -8.34
CA LEU A 4 2.51 3.92 -7.16
C LEU A 4 3.36 3.32 -6.04
N TYR A 5 3.52 4.04 -4.94
CA TYR A 5 4.12 3.54 -3.71
C TYR A 5 3.03 3.01 -2.77
N LEU A 6 3.27 1.86 -2.18
CA LEU A 6 2.35 1.20 -1.27
C LEU A 6 2.98 1.02 0.10
N ASP A 7 2.27 1.48 1.13
CA ASP A 7 2.56 1.09 2.50
C ASP A 7 1.29 0.69 3.24
N HIS A 8 1.44 -0.20 4.20
CA HIS A 8 0.35 -0.72 4.99
C HIS A 8 -0.09 0.22 6.11
N THR A 9 0.76 1.20 6.47
CA THR A 9 0.55 2.11 7.59
C THR A 9 0.93 3.54 7.23
N ALA A 10 0.28 4.52 7.85
CA ALA A 10 0.68 5.92 7.80
C ALA A 10 1.37 6.41 9.08
N LYS A 11 1.71 5.50 10.00
CA LYS A 11 2.53 5.81 11.19
C LYS A 11 3.97 6.06 10.77
N MET A 12 4.66 6.98 11.44
CA MET A 12 6.07 7.26 11.14
C MET A 12 6.97 6.18 11.73
N GLY A 13 7.65 5.44 10.86
CA GLY A 13 8.78 4.56 11.16
C GLY A 13 9.92 4.78 10.18
N GLY A 14 10.98 3.96 10.26
CA GLY A 14 12.15 4.10 9.38
C GLY A 14 11.82 3.95 7.90
N GLY A 15 10.96 2.98 7.56
CA GLY A 15 10.49 2.76 6.18
C GLY A 15 9.64 3.91 5.66
N GLU A 16 8.78 4.47 6.49
CA GLU A 16 7.89 5.58 6.12
C GLU A 16 8.64 6.91 5.99
N VAL A 17 9.68 7.13 6.81
CA VAL A 17 10.62 8.25 6.64
C VAL A 17 11.38 8.11 5.32
N ALA A 18 11.89 6.92 5.02
CA ALA A 18 12.58 6.67 3.76
C ALA A 18 11.67 6.87 2.54
N LEU A 19 10.43 6.38 2.60
CA LEU A 19 9.41 6.59 1.57
C LEU A 19 9.10 8.08 1.37
N LEU A 20 8.89 8.83 2.45
CA LEU A 20 8.67 10.28 2.35
C LEU A 20 9.83 10.97 1.66
N ASN A 21 11.07 10.68 2.07
CA ASN A 21 12.27 11.29 1.48
C ASN A 21 12.38 10.94 -0.01
N LEU A 22 12.21 9.67 -0.36
CA LEU A 22 12.27 9.19 -1.74
C LEU A 22 11.20 9.87 -2.61
N ALA A 23 9.93 9.74 -2.23
CA ALA A 23 8.82 10.26 -3.03
C ALA A 23 8.87 11.79 -3.16
N SER A 24 9.38 12.49 -2.14
CA SER A 24 9.51 13.95 -2.17
C SER A 24 10.62 14.42 -3.10
N ALA A 25 11.74 13.70 -3.16
CA ALA A 25 12.95 14.09 -3.88
C ALA A 25 13.00 13.65 -5.36
N LEU A 26 12.04 12.86 -5.85
CA LEU A 26 12.00 12.44 -7.24
C LEU A 26 11.85 13.64 -8.20
N ASP A 27 12.58 13.57 -9.33
CA ASP A 27 12.38 14.47 -10.47
C ASP A 27 10.95 14.34 -11.01
N ARG A 28 10.14 15.38 -10.79
CA ARG A 28 8.71 15.41 -11.14
C ARG A 28 8.44 15.53 -12.64
N ALA A 29 9.43 15.95 -13.43
CA ALA A 29 9.32 15.96 -14.89
C ALA A 29 9.34 14.53 -15.45
N ARG A 30 10.11 13.65 -14.80
CA ARG A 30 10.28 12.24 -15.21
C ARG A 30 9.35 11.30 -14.48
N PHE A 31 9.14 11.49 -13.18
CA PHE A 31 8.40 10.58 -12.31
C PHE A 31 7.23 11.29 -11.62
N LYS A 32 6.06 10.66 -11.63
CA LYS A 32 4.86 11.17 -10.98
C LYS A 32 4.50 10.24 -9.83
N PRO A 33 5.11 10.40 -8.63
CA PRO A 33 4.85 9.50 -7.52
C PRO A 33 3.46 9.76 -6.94
N VAL A 34 2.73 8.68 -6.67
CA VAL A 34 1.51 8.65 -5.89
C VAL A 34 1.66 7.60 -4.80
N VAL A 35 1.19 7.89 -3.59
CA VAL A 35 1.28 6.98 -2.45
C VAL A 35 -0.12 6.53 -2.04
N VAL A 36 -0.29 5.23 -1.82
CA VAL A 36 -1.49 4.67 -1.16
C VAL A 36 -1.07 4.04 0.17
N LEU A 37 -1.74 4.47 1.24
CA LEU A 37 -1.50 4.02 2.60
C LEU A 37 -2.69 3.20 3.10
N GLY A 38 -2.38 2.08 3.77
CA GLY A 38 -3.37 1.16 4.33
C GLY A 38 -4.08 1.67 5.59
N SER A 39 -3.64 2.79 6.15
CA SER A 39 -4.29 3.46 7.28
C SER A 39 -4.08 4.97 7.19
N ASP A 40 -4.86 5.73 7.96
CA ASP A 40 -4.62 7.16 8.13
C ASP A 40 -3.55 7.41 9.21
N GLY A 41 -2.88 8.57 9.13
CA GLY A 41 -1.79 8.91 10.04
C GLY A 41 -0.86 10.02 9.55
N PRO A 42 0.20 10.35 10.34
CA PRO A 42 1.06 11.51 10.08
C PRO A 42 1.77 11.50 8.72
N LEU A 43 2.02 10.32 8.13
CA LEU A 43 2.66 10.23 6.83
C LEU A 43 1.79 10.84 5.71
N VAL A 44 0.46 10.69 5.79
CA VAL A 44 -0.48 11.23 4.78
C VAL A 44 -0.32 12.74 4.65
N SER A 45 -0.34 13.46 5.78
CA SER A 45 -0.23 14.91 5.78
C SER A 45 1.17 15.36 5.32
N LYS A 46 2.23 14.70 5.79
CA LYS A 46 3.61 15.01 5.39
C LYS A 46 3.84 14.85 3.89
N LEU A 47 3.33 13.78 3.27
CA LEU A 47 3.41 13.57 1.82
C LEU A 47 2.69 14.67 1.05
N ARG A 48 1.46 15.02 1.47
CA ARG A 48 0.68 16.09 0.83
C ARG A 48 1.37 17.45 0.95
N THR A 49 1.92 17.78 2.12
CA THR A 49 2.70 19.01 2.33
C THR A 49 3.95 19.04 1.44
N ALA A 50 4.57 17.90 1.18
CA ALA A 50 5.69 17.77 0.25
C ALA A 50 5.29 17.72 -1.24
N GLY A 51 4.02 18.01 -1.57
CA GLY A 51 3.51 17.98 -2.94
C GLY A 51 3.41 16.59 -3.55
N VAL A 52 3.41 15.53 -2.73
CA VAL A 52 3.18 14.15 -3.16
C VAL A 52 1.70 13.82 -3.01
N GLU A 53 1.10 13.29 -4.05
CA GLU A 53 -0.27 12.81 -4.00
C GLU A 53 -0.36 11.58 -3.07
N ALA A 54 -1.21 11.65 -2.03
CA ALA A 54 -1.37 10.58 -1.05
C ALA A 54 -2.84 10.25 -0.78
N HIS A 55 -3.15 8.95 -0.87
CA HIS A 55 -4.48 8.38 -0.66
C HIS A 55 -4.47 7.39 0.49
N VAL A 56 -5.56 7.34 1.24
CA VAL A 56 -5.79 6.30 2.24
C VAL A 56 -6.77 5.30 1.65
N MET A 57 -6.33 4.05 1.49
CA MET A 57 -7.21 2.92 1.19
C MET A 57 -7.12 1.94 2.36
N PRO A 58 -8.07 1.99 3.30
CA PRO A 58 -8.00 1.20 4.52
C PRO A 58 -7.80 -0.30 4.22
N LEU A 59 -6.74 -0.86 4.80
CA LEU A 59 -6.53 -2.29 4.89
C LEU A 59 -7.42 -2.84 5.99
N ASP A 60 -8.10 -3.94 5.70
CA ASP A 60 -8.83 -4.67 6.71
C ASP A 60 -7.84 -5.24 7.75
N THR A 61 -8.18 -5.17 9.04
CA THR A 61 -7.33 -5.64 10.15
C THR A 61 -6.95 -7.11 9.99
N SER A 62 -7.79 -7.88 9.30
CA SER A 62 -7.56 -9.29 8.99
C SER A 62 -6.35 -9.55 8.07
N VAL A 63 -5.90 -8.55 7.29
CA VAL A 63 -4.66 -8.61 6.48
C VAL A 63 -3.44 -8.18 7.30
N VAL A 64 -3.66 -7.38 8.35
CA VAL A 64 -2.61 -6.82 9.23
C VAL A 64 -2.06 -7.87 10.21
N ASP A 65 -2.89 -8.78 10.69
CA ASP A 65 -2.60 -9.74 11.77
C ASP A 65 -2.17 -11.15 11.31
N THR A 66 -1.59 -11.29 10.12
CA THR A 66 -1.14 -12.59 9.59
C THR A 66 0.11 -13.12 10.33
N ARG A 67 -0.01 -13.49 11.61
CA ARG A 67 0.91 -14.38 12.32
C ARG A 67 0.54 -15.84 12.03
N LYS A 68 1.55 -16.68 11.82
CA LYS A 68 1.45 -18.16 11.71
C LYS A 68 0.59 -18.70 12.86
N ASP A 69 -0.35 -19.63 12.58
CA ASP A 69 -0.64 -20.85 13.39
C ASP A 69 -1.97 -21.57 13.06
N ASN A 70 -1.86 -22.92 12.99
CA ASN A 70 -2.80 -24.06 13.09
C ASN A 70 -4.12 -24.16 12.26
N LEU A 71 -4.46 -25.41 11.89
CA LEU A 71 -5.17 -25.83 10.66
C LEU A 71 -6.65 -26.26 10.81
N GLY A 72 -7.22 -26.41 12.01
CA GLY A 72 -8.49 -27.13 12.18
C GLY A 72 -9.78 -26.35 11.85
N TRP A 73 -9.90 -25.10 12.31
CA TRP A 73 -11.17 -24.31 12.27
C TRP A 73 -10.92 -22.87 11.80
N ARG A 74 -9.64 -22.47 11.80
CA ARG A 74 -9.12 -21.25 11.17
C ARG A 74 -9.10 -21.30 9.64
N SER A 75 -9.40 -22.44 9.00
CA SER A 75 -9.37 -22.57 7.53
C SER A 75 -10.37 -21.65 6.83
N LEU A 76 -11.62 -21.57 7.31
CA LEU A 76 -12.62 -20.64 6.78
C LEU A 76 -12.27 -19.18 7.05
N LEU A 77 -11.71 -18.87 8.22
CA LEU A 77 -11.20 -17.53 8.54
C LEU A 77 -10.03 -17.15 7.65
N LYS A 78 -9.12 -18.09 7.35
CA LYS A 78 -8.02 -17.94 6.41
C LYS A 78 -8.53 -17.74 4.98
N ALA A 79 -9.53 -18.50 4.54
CA ALA A 79 -10.15 -18.33 3.23
C ALA A 79 -10.79 -16.95 3.10
N ARG A 80 -11.49 -16.47 4.14
CA ARG A 80 -12.04 -15.12 4.21
C ARG A 80 -10.93 -14.05 4.19
N GLN A 81 -9.85 -14.23 4.94
CA GLN A 81 -8.68 -13.34 4.92
C GLN A 81 -8.05 -13.26 3.52
N ILE A 82 -7.87 -14.41 2.87
CA ILE A 82 -7.35 -14.49 1.49
C ILE A 82 -8.31 -13.77 0.53
N ALA A 83 -9.62 -14.02 0.64
CA ALA A 83 -10.62 -13.35 -0.19
C ALA A 83 -10.63 -11.82 0.02
N HIS A 84 -10.48 -11.33 1.25
CA HIS A 84 -10.35 -9.89 1.54
C HIS A 84 -9.07 -9.30 0.97
N CYS A 85 -7.94 -10.00 1.10
CA CYS A 85 -6.67 -9.59 0.50
C CYS A 85 -6.77 -9.53 -1.04
N LEU A 86 -7.35 -10.55 -1.67
CA LEU A 86 -7.61 -10.59 -3.12
C LEU A 86 -8.55 -9.46 -3.54
N GLY A 87 -9.64 -9.24 -2.81
CA GLY A 87 -10.58 -8.14 -3.06
C GLY A 87 -9.90 -6.77 -2.96
N TYR A 88 -9.03 -6.59 -1.96
CA TYR A 88 -8.22 -5.38 -1.81
C TYR A 88 -7.24 -5.22 -2.98
N ALA A 89 -6.51 -6.26 -3.35
CA ALA A 89 -5.57 -6.25 -4.47
C ALA A 89 -6.28 -5.93 -5.79
N VAL A 90 -7.45 -6.52 -6.07
CA VAL A 90 -8.24 -6.20 -7.27
C VAL A 90 -8.71 -4.75 -7.27
N ARG A 91 -9.17 -4.24 -6.12
CA ARG A 91 -9.57 -2.83 -5.98
C ARG A 91 -8.40 -1.90 -6.23
N LEU A 92 -7.23 -2.20 -5.66
CA LEU A 92 -5.99 -1.47 -5.86
C LEU A 92 -5.53 -1.51 -7.33
N ALA A 93 -5.52 -2.68 -7.95
CA ALA A 93 -5.14 -2.87 -9.35
C ALA A 93 -6.04 -2.07 -10.28
N ARG A 94 -7.37 -2.10 -10.07
CA ARG A 94 -8.32 -1.28 -10.84
C ARG A 94 -8.02 0.20 -10.66
N TRP A 95 -7.84 0.66 -9.43
CA TRP A 95 -7.53 2.05 -9.13
C TRP A 95 -6.21 2.50 -9.78
N ALA A 96 -5.18 1.67 -9.73
CA ALA A 96 -3.87 1.93 -10.34
C ALA A 96 -3.95 1.98 -11.87
N ARG A 97 -4.66 1.03 -12.49
CA ARG A 97 -4.88 0.98 -13.95
C ARG A 97 -5.65 2.20 -14.46
N HIS A 98 -6.69 2.64 -13.76
CA HIS A 98 -7.44 3.85 -14.15
C HIS A 98 -6.57 5.12 -14.13
N ARG A 99 -5.48 5.12 -13.37
CA ARG A 99 -4.52 6.22 -13.28
C ARG A 99 -3.30 6.06 -14.20
N GLY A 100 -3.25 5.00 -15.00
CA GLY A 100 -2.10 4.71 -15.87
C GLY A 100 -0.80 4.52 -15.09
N VAL A 101 -0.87 3.93 -13.88
CA VAL A 101 0.32 3.56 -13.11
C VAL A 101 1.18 2.61 -13.92
N ALA A 102 2.46 2.95 -14.08
CA ALA A 102 3.40 2.15 -14.84
C ALA A 102 4.17 1.15 -13.96
N ILE A 103 4.39 1.50 -12.69
CA ILE A 103 5.16 0.71 -11.72
C ILE A 103 4.48 0.78 -10.35
N ILE A 104 4.37 -0.37 -9.69
CA ILE A 104 4.02 -0.48 -8.28
C ILE A 104 5.29 -0.76 -7.47
N HIS A 105 5.53 0.03 -6.44
CA HIS A 105 6.63 -0.13 -5.49
C HIS A 105 6.07 -0.38 -4.09
N THR A 106 6.39 -1.53 -3.52
CA THR A 106 5.93 -1.94 -2.19
C THR A 106 6.96 -1.58 -1.13
N ASN A 107 6.55 -0.83 -0.11
CA ASN A 107 7.45 -0.31 0.94
C ASN A 107 7.39 -1.12 2.25
N SER A 108 6.66 -2.25 2.28
CA SER A 108 6.58 -3.12 3.45
C SER A 108 6.20 -4.55 3.07
N LEU A 109 6.53 -5.51 3.93
CA LEU A 109 6.16 -6.93 3.75
C LEU A 109 4.65 -7.15 3.58
N LYS A 110 3.83 -6.34 4.26
CA LYS A 110 2.36 -6.43 4.09
C LYS A 110 1.93 -5.85 2.75
N ALA A 111 2.60 -4.79 2.30
CA ALA A 111 2.39 -4.24 0.97
C ALA A 111 2.79 -5.21 -0.14
N ASP A 112 3.82 -6.03 0.06
CA ASP A 112 4.20 -7.08 -0.91
C ASP A 112 3.05 -8.06 -1.17
N LEU A 113 2.27 -8.43 -0.13
CA LEU A 113 1.18 -9.40 -0.26
C LEU A 113 0.08 -8.94 -1.22
N TYR A 114 -0.36 -7.69 -1.14
CA TYR A 114 -1.43 -7.17 -2.01
C TYR A 114 -0.89 -6.44 -3.23
N GLY A 115 0.30 -5.84 -3.15
CA GLY A 115 0.96 -5.12 -4.23
C GLY A 115 1.46 -6.06 -5.32
N GLY A 116 2.04 -7.21 -4.95
CA GLY A 116 2.44 -8.24 -5.92
C GLY A 116 1.26 -8.86 -6.67
N LEU A 117 0.09 -8.96 -6.02
CA LEU A 117 -1.14 -9.42 -6.66
C LEU A 117 -1.81 -8.35 -7.54
N ALA A 118 -1.47 -7.09 -7.34
CA ALA A 118 -2.08 -5.96 -8.05
C ALA A 118 -1.31 -5.51 -9.30
N GLY A 119 -0.03 -5.87 -9.40
CA GLY A 119 0.87 -5.57 -10.52
C GLY A 119 0.73 -6.49 -11.72
#